data_AF-A0A2R6J9N2-F1
#
_entry.id   AF-A0A2R6J9N2-F1
#
_cell.length_a   1.000
_cell.length_b   1.000
_cell.length_c   1.000
_cell.angle_alpha   90.00
_cell.angle_beta   90.00
_cell.angle_gamma   90.00
#
_symmetry.space_group_name_H-M   'P 1'
#
loop_
_entity.id
_entity.type
_entity.pdbx_description
1 polymer ?
#
loop_
_entity_poly.entity_id
_entity_poly.type
_entity_poly.pdbx_seq_one_letter_code
_entity_poly.pdbx_strand_id
1 'polypeptide(L)'
;MRGRFETIEMPLEVPFTIARGTTTTVENIVVELEHDGETGYGAAAPAAHYGETAGTVEALLPELLEAVESVDDPHARREVHNR
;
A
#
# COMPACT_ATOMS: atom_id res chain seq x y z
N MET A 1 -6.62 4.57 15.63
CA MET A 1 -6.89 4.33 14.21
C MET A 1 -6.93 2.82 14.02
N ARG A 2 -7.62 2.31 13.00
CA ARG A 2 -7.61 0.88 12.71
C ARG A 2 -7.27 0.65 11.25
N GLY A 3 -6.23 -0.14 10.99
CA GLY A 3 -5.77 -0.44 9.64
C GLY A 3 -6.24 -1.80 9.11
N ARG A 4 -6.57 -1.86 7.82
CA ARG A 4 -6.72 -3.10 7.06
C ARG A 4 -6.08 -2.93 5.69
N PHE A 5 -5.69 -4.03 5.07
CA PHE A 5 -5.22 -4.01 3.70
C PHE A 5 -5.63 -5.26 2.93
N GLU A 6 -5.67 -5.13 1.61
CA GLU A 6 -5.88 -6.24 0.69
C GLU A 6 -5.02 -6.07 -0.56
N THR A 7 -4.58 -7.17 -1.14
CA THR A 7 -3.95 -7.18 -2.46
C THR A 7 -5.01 -7.41 -3.52
N ILE A 8 -5.04 -6.52 -4.52
CA ILE A 8 -5.93 -6.58 -5.66
C ILE A 8 -5.13 -6.85 -6.93
N GLU A 9 -5.59 -7.83 -7.70
CA GLU A 9 -5.08 -8.09 -9.05
C GLU A 9 -5.93 -7.32 -10.07
N MET A 10 -5.29 -6.50 -10.89
CA MET A 10 -5.96 -5.66 -11.88
C MET A 10 -5.42 -5.98 -13.28
N PRO A 11 -6.20 -6.66 -14.14
CA PRO A 11 -5.83 -6.83 -15.53
C PRO A 11 -5.85 -5.47 -16.25
N LEU A 12 -4.84 -5.22 -17.08
CA LEU A 12 -4.78 -4.02 -17.91
C LEU A 12 -5.67 -4.21 -19.15
N GLU A 13 -6.43 -3.18 -19.51
CA GLU A 13 -7.21 -3.17 -20.75
C GLU A 13 -6.32 -3.37 -21.99
N VAL A 14 -5.12 -2.80 -21.96
CA VAL A 14 -4.10 -2.94 -23.01
C VAL A 14 -2.76 -3.31 -22.37
N PRO A 15 -2.04 -4.33 -22.87
CA PRO A 15 -0.71 -4.69 -22.37
C PRO A 15 0.28 -3.52 -22.42
N PHE A 16 0.95 -3.25 -21.31
CA PHE A 16 1.95 -2.19 -21.20
C PHE A 16 3.35 -2.75 -21.45
N THR A 17 3.99 -2.37 -22.57
CA THR A 17 5.33 -2.85 -22.94
C THR A 17 6.37 -1.75 -22.87
N ILE A 18 7.47 -2.03 -22.17
CA ILE A 18 8.69 -1.21 -22.15
C ILE A 18 9.91 -2.11 -22.41
N ALA A 19 11.11 -1.53 -22.50
CA ALA A 19 12.36 -2.28 -22.74
C ALA A 19 12.64 -3.41 -21.72
N ARG A 20 11.95 -3.40 -20.58
CA ARG A 20 12.11 -4.36 -19.47
C ARG A 20 11.08 -5.48 -19.48
N GLY A 21 10.13 -5.48 -20.40
CA GLY A 21 9.10 -6.51 -20.51
C GLY A 21 7.71 -5.93 -20.76
N THR A 22 6.73 -6.83 -20.73
CA THR A 22 5.32 -6.53 -20.92
C THR A 22 4.54 -6.88 -19.66
N THR A 23 3.76 -5.92 -19.17
CA THR A 23 2.83 -6.09 -18.06
C THR A 23 1.42 -6.23 -18.61
N THR A 24 0.71 -7.28 -18.19
CA THR A 24 -0.70 -7.52 -18.54
C THR A 24 -1.63 -7.44 -17.33
N THR A 25 -1.08 -7.63 -16.14
CA THR A 25 -1.78 -7.55 -14.85
C THR A 25 -0.86 -6.84 -13.87
N VAL A 26 -1.43 -6.02 -12.99
CA VAL A 26 -0.70 -5.41 -11.87
C VAL A 26 -1.31 -5.87 -10.54
N GLU A 27 -0.47 -6.08 -9.55
CA GLU A 27 -0.87 -6.31 -8.17
C GLU A 27 -0.67 -5.03 -7.38
N ASN A 28 -1.74 -4.49 -6.81
CA ASN A 28 -1.65 -3.34 -5.92
C ASN A 28 -2.17 -3.72 -4.54
N ILE A 29 -1.64 -3.07 -3.52
CA ILE A 29 -2.14 -3.23 -2.15
C ILE A 29 -2.98 -2.00 -1.82
N VAL A 30 -4.25 -2.20 -1.49
CA VAL A 30 -5.14 -1.15 -0.99
C VAL A 30 -5.10 -1.19 0.52
N VAL A 31 -4.90 -0.02 1.14
CA VAL A 31 -4.91 0.16 2.60
C VAL A 31 -6.11 1.02 2.96
N GLU A 32 -6.85 0.57 3.95
CA GLU A 32 -7.96 1.28 4.57
C GLU A 32 -7.59 1.66 6.00
N LEU A 33 -7.78 2.93 6.36
CA LEU A 33 -7.62 3.45 7.71
C LEU A 33 -8.93 4.03 8.21
N GLU A 34 -9.39 3.58 9.37
CA GLU A 34 -10.58 4.09 10.05
C GLU A 34 -10.20 4.90 11.30
N HIS A 35 -10.78 6.10 11.45
CA HIS A 35 -10.61 6.99 12.60
C HIS A 35 -11.85 7.87 12.77
N ASP A 36 -12.43 7.90 13.97
CA ASP A 36 -13.58 8.76 14.31
C ASP A 36 -14.77 8.70 13.32
N GLY A 37 -15.02 7.51 12.75
CA GLY A 37 -16.10 7.29 11.78
C GLY A 37 -15.79 7.73 10.35
N GLU A 38 -14.58 8.23 10.09
CA GLU A 38 -14.07 8.52 8.75
C GLU A 38 -13.15 7.40 8.26
N THR A 39 -13.17 7.16 6.95
CA THR A 39 -12.34 6.15 6.29
C THR A 39 -11.45 6.79 5.24
N GLY A 40 -10.14 6.62 5.39
CA GLY A 40 -9.13 6.99 4.41
C GLY A 40 -8.65 5.78 3.61
N TYR A 41 -8.37 6.00 2.32
CA TYR A 41 -7.85 4.97 1.42
C TYR A 41 -6.48 5.37 0.87
N GLY A 42 -5.55 4.43 0.87
CA GLY A 42 -4.24 4.53 0.24
C GLY A 42 -3.97 3.32 -0.63
N ALA A 43 -3.02 3.43 -1.55
CA ALA A 43 -2.60 2.30 -2.37
C ALA A 43 -1.08 2.30 -2.56
N ALA A 44 -0.50 1.10 -2.54
CA ALA A 44 0.87 0.84 -2.97
C ALA A 44 0.85 0.07 -4.29
N ALA A 45 1.68 0.51 -5.25
CA ALA A 45 1.89 -0.14 -6.55
C ALA A 45 3.37 -0.56 -6.64
N PRO A 46 3.73 -1.77 -6.15
CA PRO A 46 5.10 -2.23 -6.06
C PRO A 46 5.82 -2.23 -7.41
N ALA A 47 7.05 -1.72 -7.43
CA ALA A 47 7.88 -1.73 -8.62
C ALA A 47 8.97 -2.83 -8.54
N ALA A 48 8.77 -3.94 -9.26
CA ALA A 48 9.74 -5.04 -9.34
C ALA A 48 11.15 -4.59 -9.76
N HIS A 49 11.26 -3.51 -10.55
CA HIS A 49 12.55 -2.91 -10.91
C HIS A 49 13.37 -2.45 -9.71
N TYR A 50 12.71 -2.00 -8.64
CA TYR A 50 13.35 -1.56 -7.39
C TYR A 50 13.35 -2.65 -6.32
N GLY A 51 13.02 -3.89 -6.68
CA GLY A 51 13.00 -5.03 -5.76
C GLY A 51 11.72 -5.15 -4.93
N GLU A 52 10.69 -4.36 -5.23
CA GLU A 52 9.40 -4.43 -4.54
C GLU A 52 8.46 -5.44 -5.21
N THR A 53 7.71 -6.18 -4.41
CA THR A 53 6.62 -7.06 -4.83
C THR A 53 5.41 -6.86 -3.90
N ALA A 54 4.25 -7.43 -4.27
CA ALA A 54 3.10 -7.45 -3.36
C ALA A 54 3.48 -8.09 -2.01
N GLY A 55 4.14 -9.25 -2.04
CA GLY A 55 4.60 -9.94 -0.84
C GLY A 55 5.59 -9.14 0.02
N THR A 56 6.49 -8.33 -0.57
CA THR A 56 7.38 -7.48 0.24
C THR A 56 6.61 -6.35 0.95
N VAL A 57 5.58 -5.80 0.30
CA VAL A 57 4.75 -4.75 0.91
C VAL A 57 3.85 -5.35 1.99
N GLU A 58 3.20 -6.48 1.72
CA GLU A 58 2.39 -7.22 2.70
C GLU A 58 3.18 -7.60 3.95
N ALA A 59 4.47 -7.95 3.79
CA ALA A 59 5.34 -8.28 4.91
C ALA A 59 5.64 -7.07 5.81
N LEU A 60 5.66 -5.85 5.27
CA LEU A 60 5.94 -4.61 6.01
C LEU A 60 4.68 -3.97 6.61
N LEU A 61 3.52 -4.16 5.99
CA LEU A 61 2.28 -3.47 6.38
C LEU A 61 1.87 -3.69 7.84
N PRO A 62 1.98 -4.89 8.45
CA PRO A 62 1.66 -5.05 9.86
C PRO A 62 2.44 -4.11 10.79
N GLU A 63 3.75 -3.98 10.59
CA GLU A 63 4.62 -3.10 11.39
C GLU A 63 4.30 -1.62 11.13
N LEU A 64 4.11 -1.24 9.86
CA LEU A 64 3.76 0.13 9.50
C LEU A 64 2.37 0.54 10.03
N LEU A 65 1.41 -0.38 10.01
CA LEU A 65 0.09 -0.14 10.59
C LEU A 65 0.16 -0.02 12.11
N GLU A 66 0.97 -0.83 12.80
CA GLU A 66 1.20 -0.66 14.24
C GLU A 66 1.78 0.72 14.58
N ALA A 67 2.74 1.21 13.78
CA ALA A 67 3.28 2.56 13.95
C ALA A 67 2.21 3.65 13.79
N VAL A 68 1.34 3.54 12.77
CA VAL A 68 0.20 4.44 12.55
C VAL A 68 -0.77 4.37 13.73
N GLU A 69 -1.17 3.17 14.14
CA GLU A 69 -2.10 2.95 15.26
C GLU A 69 -1.55 3.53 16.57
N SER A 70 -0.23 3.48 16.79
CA SER A 70 0.42 4.02 17.99
C SER A 70 0.41 5.55 18.10
N VAL A 71 0.35 6.26 16.96
CA VAL A 71 0.30 7.74 16.92
C VAL A 71 -1.13 8.24 17.07
N ASP A 72 -2.09 7.52 16.51
CA ASP A 72 -3.54 7.77 16.63
C ASP A 72 -4.02 9.21 16.27
N ASP A 73 -3.30 9.91 15.39
CA ASP A 73 -3.71 11.17 14.78
C ASP A 73 -3.45 11.14 13.25
N PRO A 74 -4.50 11.19 12.39
CA PRO A 74 -4.35 11.15 10.94
C PRO A 74 -3.62 12.38 10.36
N HIS A 75 -3.50 13.47 11.11
CA HIS A 75 -2.79 14.69 10.70
C HIS A 75 -1.32 14.71 11.16
N ALA A 76 -0.91 13.82 12.07
CA ALA A 76 0.45 13.72 12.59
C ALA A 76 1.42 12.95 11.66
N ARG A 77 1.33 13.17 10.34
CA ARG A 77 2.12 12.44 9.32
C ARG A 77 3.64 12.46 9.55
N ARG A 78 4.15 13.55 10.14
CA ARG A 78 5.58 13.67 10.46
C ARG A 78 5.99 12.73 11.59
N GLU A 79 5.13 12.57 12.60
CA GLU A 79 5.40 11.67 13.72
C GLU A 79 5.36 10.22 13.26
N VAL A 80 4.34 9.85 12.47
CA VAL A 80 4.25 8.53 11.82
C VAL A 80 5.50 8.21 11.01
N HIS A 81 6.02 9.17 10.23
CA HIS A 81 7.24 8.97 9.44
C HIS A 81 8.51 8.69 10.27
N ASN A 82 8.55 9.16 11.52
CA ASN A 82 9.73 9.01 12.37
C ASN A 82 9.71 7.74 13.23
N ARG A 83 8.66 6.91 13.12
CA ARG A 83 8.57 5.58 13.74
C ARG A 83 9.21 4.55 12.83
#